data_AF-A0A9Q9MKR4-F1
#
_entry.id   AF-A0A9Q9MKR4-F1
#
_cell.length_a   1.000
_cell.length_b   1.000
_cell.length_c   1.000
_cell.angle_alpha   90.00
_cell.angle_beta   90.00
_cell.angle_gamma   90.00
#
_symmetry.space_group_name_H-M   'P 1'
#
loop_
_entity.id
_entity.type
_entity.pdbx_description
1 polymer ?
#
loop_
_entity_poly.entity_id
_entity_poly.type
_entity_poly.pdbx_seq_one_letter_code
_entity_poly.pdbx_strand_id
1 'polypeptide(L)' 'MTDLDRLRAAAESVRAATEALDAARADRDKLIRAVRQSTDHTVPEIADAAGVSQATVKTVIRGLR' A
#
# COMPACT_ATOMS: atom_id res chain seq x y z
N MET A 1 26.78 5.81 23.04
CA MET A 1 25.52 5.23 22.57
C MET A 1 25.50 3.77 23.00
N THR A 2 24.54 3.38 23.83
CA THR A 2 24.43 1.99 24.34
C THR A 2 23.68 1.09 23.35
N ASP A 3 23.74 -0.23 23.53
CA ASP A 3 22.96 -1.15 22.70
C ASP A 3 21.45 -0.96 22.87
N LEU A 4 21.01 -0.52 24.06
CA LEU A 4 19.60 -0.13 24.29
C LEU A 4 19.21 1.12 23.50
N ASP A 5 20.10 2.10 23.36
CA ASP A 5 19.83 3.30 22.55
C ASP A 5 19.73 2.96 21.06
N ARG A 6 20.59 2.05 20.57
CA ARG A 6 20.51 1.51 19.20
C ARG A 6 19.19 0.78 18.95
N LEU A 7 18.77 -0.06 19.90
CA LEU A 7 17.51 -0.80 19.80
C LEU A 7 16.30 0.15 19.74
N ARG A 8 16.29 1.20 20.58
CA ARG A 8 15.23 2.23 20.55
C ARG A 8 15.19 2.94 19.20
N ALA A 9 16.34 3.37 18.68
CA ALA A 9 16.43 4.03 17.39
C ALA A 9 15.94 3.14 16.23
N ALA A 10 16.29 1.85 16.25
CA ALA A 10 15.78 0.88 15.28
C ALA A 10 14.24 0.72 15.39
N ALA A 11 13.69 0.66 16.59
CA ALA A 11 12.25 0.56 16.81
C ALA A 11 11.48 1.79 16.32
N GLU A 12 12.02 3.01 16.52
CA GLU A 12 11.45 4.23 15.93
C GLU A 12 11.49 4.20 14.40
N SER A 13 12.62 3.77 13.81
CA SER A 13 12.75 3.67 12.36
C SER A 13 11.75 2.67 11.76
N VAL A 14 11.50 1.54 12.43
CA VAL A 14 10.49 0.56 11.99
C VAL A 14 9.09 1.14 12.06
N ARG A 15 8.76 1.89 13.11
CA ARG A 15 7.46 2.56 13.24
C ARG A 15 7.25 3.57 12.13
N ALA A 16 8.21 4.47 11.91
CA ALA A 16 8.14 5.45 10.83
C ALA A 16 8.03 4.80 9.44
N ALA A 17 8.79 3.74 9.18
CA ALA A 17 8.71 3.00 7.92
C ALA A 17 7.34 2.33 7.73
N THR A 18 6.74 1.83 8.81
CA THR A 18 5.40 1.21 8.78
C THR A 18 4.34 2.25 8.46
N GLU A 19 4.35 3.40 9.13
CA GLU A 19 3.43 4.51 8.87
C GLU A 19 3.54 5.01 7.42
N ALA A 20 4.77 5.18 6.92
CA ALA A 20 5.00 5.58 5.53
C ALA A 20 4.50 4.54 4.53
N LEU A 21 4.70 3.24 4.82
CA LEU A 21 4.20 2.16 3.97
C LEU A 21 2.67 2.10 3.94
N ASP A 22 2.01 2.32 5.07
CA ASP A 22 0.55 2.33 5.14
C ASP A 22 -0.05 3.53 4.41
N ALA A 23 0.58 4.71 4.51
CA ALA A 23 0.20 5.87 3.71
C ALA A 23 0.35 5.61 2.19
N ALA A 24 1.47 5.04 1.77
CA ALA A 24 1.71 4.70 0.37
C ALA A 24 0.71 3.63 -0.15
N ARG A 25 0.35 2.66 0.69
CA ARG A 25 -0.68 1.67 0.37
C ARG A 25 -2.06 2.30 0.21
N ALA A 26 -2.44 3.23 1.08
CA ALA A 26 -3.70 3.94 1.00
C ALA A 26 -3.80 4.78 -0.29
N ASP A 27 -2.71 5.47 -0.67
CA ASP A 27 -2.66 6.24 -1.91
C ASP A 27 -2.77 5.34 -3.15
N ARG A 28 -2.00 4.23 -3.19
CA ARG A 28 -2.14 3.22 -4.25
C ARG A 28 -3.56 2.68 -4.35
N ASP A 29 -4.20 2.38 -3.22
CA ASP A 29 -5.57 1.85 -3.20
C ASP A 29 -6.59 2.89 -3.69
N LYS A 30 -6.38 4.18 -3.39
CA LYS A 30 -7.15 5.29 -3.97
C LYS A 30 -6.97 5.36 -5.49
N LEU A 31 -5.75 5.24 -6.00
CA LEU A 31 -5.46 5.23 -7.43
C LEU A 31 -6.10 4.02 -8.13
N ILE A 32 -6.03 2.82 -7.54
CA ILE A 32 -6.72 1.62 -8.04
C ILE A 32 -8.22 1.89 -8.23
N ARG A 33 -8.87 2.55 -7.25
CA ARG A 33 -10.29 2.91 -7.35
C ARG A 33 -10.54 3.92 -8.47
N ALA A 34 -9.73 4.96 -8.57
CA ALA A 34 -9.85 5.99 -9.61
C ALA A 34 -9.68 5.40 -11.02
N VAL A 35 -8.66 4.57 -11.24
CA VAL A 35 -8.43 3.87 -12.52
C VAL A 35 -9.59 2.94 -12.83
N ARG A 36 -10.10 2.19 -11.84
CA ARG A 36 -11.27 1.31 -12.07
C ARG A 36 -12.51 2.11 -12.49
N GLN A 37 -12.70 3.31 -11.95
CA GLN A 37 -13.82 4.20 -12.26
C GLN A 37 -13.74 4.80 -13.67
N SER A 38 -12.55 4.93 -14.28
CA SER A 38 -12.43 5.39 -15.67
C SER A 38 -12.96 4.38 -16.68
N THR A 39 -13.12 3.11 -16.27
CA THR A 39 -13.61 1.98 -17.09
C THR A 39 -12.73 1.56 -18.27
N ASP A 40 -11.57 2.19 -18.45
CA ASP A 40 -10.65 1.93 -19.57
C ASP A 40 -9.74 0.71 -19.38
N HIS A 41 -9.67 0.19 -18.15
CA HIS A 41 -8.70 -0.83 -17.77
C HIS A 41 -9.36 -2.02 -17.06
N THR A 42 -8.84 -3.20 -17.39
CA THR A 42 -9.22 -4.48 -16.79
C THR A 42 -8.52 -4.69 -15.45
N VAL A 43 -9.07 -5.58 -14.62
CA VAL A 43 -8.45 -5.94 -13.32
C VAL A 43 -7.01 -6.46 -13.47
N PRO A 44 -6.67 -7.32 -14.46
CA PRO A 44 -5.28 -7.72 -14.71
C PRO A 44 -4.33 -6.55 -15.00
N GLU A 45 -4.72 -5.60 -15.85
CA GLU A 45 -3.89 -4.42 -16.19
C GLU A 45 -3.66 -3.53 -14.97
N ILE A 46 -4.71 -3.30 -14.17
CA ILE A 46 -4.60 -2.53 -12.92
C ILE A 46 -3.67 -3.23 -11.92
N ALA A 47 -3.77 -4.56 -11.82
CA ALA A 47 -2.95 -5.35 -10.91
C ALA A 47 -1.46 -5.29 -11.29
N ASP A 48 -1.17 -5.43 -12.58
CA ASP A 48 0.18 -5.31 -13.13
C ASP A 48 0.77 -3.91 -12.87
N ALA A 49 0.03 -2.85 -13.25
CA ALA A 49 0.47 -1.47 -13.06
C ALA A 49 0.67 -1.09 -11.58
N ALA A 50 -0.17 -1.62 -10.68
CA ALA A 50 -0.07 -1.35 -9.23
C ALA A 50 0.91 -2.28 -8.50
N GLY A 51 1.49 -3.28 -9.18
CA GLY A 51 2.41 -4.24 -8.58
C GLY A 51 1.75 -5.10 -7.48
N VAL A 52 0.49 -5.49 -7.66
CA VAL A 52 -0.27 -6.28 -6.68
C VAL A 52 -1.00 -7.46 -7.33
N SER A 53 -1.52 -8.37 -6.50
CA SER A 53 -2.39 -9.42 -7.00
C SER A 53 -3.74 -8.87 -7.47
N GLN A 54 -4.35 -9.56 -8.43
CA GLN A 54 -5.74 -9.26 -8.84
C GLN A 54 -6.74 -9.39 -7.68
N ALA A 55 -6.47 -10.26 -6.69
CA ALA A 55 -7.29 -10.39 -5.50
C ALA A 55 -7.26 -9.10 -4.66
N THR A 56 -6.08 -8.48 -4.50
CA THR A 56 -5.91 -7.19 -3.83
C THR A 56 -6.74 -6.11 -4.52
N VAL A 57 -6.65 -6.02 -5.85
CA VAL A 57 -7.44 -5.06 -6.65
C VAL A 57 -8.94 -5.26 -6.40
N LYS A 58 -9.44 -6.50 -6.43
CA LYS A 58 -10.85 -6.82 -6.15
C LYS A 58 -11.29 -6.41 -4.75
N THR A 59 -10.46 -6.64 -3.72
CA THR A 59 -10.75 -6.21 -2.34
C THR A 59 -10.82 -4.68 -2.22
N VAL A 60 -9.89 -3.98 -2.85
CA VAL A 60 -9.83 -2.50 -2.85
C VAL A 60 -11.05 -1.88 -3.54
N ILE A 61 -11.42 -2.41 -4.71
CA ILE A 61 -12.61 -1.96 -5.47
C ILE A 61 -13.90 -2.20 -4.69
N ARG A 62 -13.97 -3.29 -3.90
CA ARG A 62 -15.13 -3.60 -3.04
C ARG A 62 -15.19 -2.79 -1.75
N GLY A 63 -14.17 -1.96 -1.46
CA GLY A 63 -14.11 -1.18 -0.22
C GLY A 63 -13.87 -2.01 1.04
N LEU A 64 -13.33 -3.22 0.91
CA LEU A 64 -13.06 -4.12 2.04
C LEU A 64 -11.66 -3.90 2.66
N ARG A 65 -10.97 -2.85 2.21
CA ARG A 65 -9.61 -2.48 2.61
C ARG A 65 -9.48 -0.96 2.64
#